data_AF-A0AAE7GZL6-F1
#
_entry.id   AF-A0AAE7GZL6-F1
#
_cell.length_a   1.000
_cell.length_b   1.000
_cell.length_c   1.000
_cell.angle_alpha   90.00
_cell.angle_beta   90.00
_cell.angle_gamma   90.00
#
_symmetry.space_group_name_H-M   'P 1'
#
loop_
_entity.id
_entity.type
_entity.pdbx_description
1 polymer ?
#
loop_
_entity_poly.entity_id
_entity_poly.type
_entity_poly.pdbx_seq_one_letter_code
_entity_poly.pdbx_strand_id
1 'polypeptide(L)'
;MAIWDSGLAYSDQHYFFSTPLERTTYAQAFIKENHPGNTEGYNNVKYNMHNDFLETLTLQGIMGALSLAFIYLSFAIVVIRQRIMTSALLPLFVLFICGLTDSVLINPQTAMLFLISVVISASLPTSNK
;
A
#
# COMPACT_ATOMS: atom_id res chain seq x y z
N MET A 1 -9.03 2.87 -13.97
CA MET A 1 -8.21 1.79 -14.57
C MET A 1 -6.88 2.29 -15.11
N ALA A 2 -6.82 3.42 -15.83
CA ALA A 2 -5.57 3.92 -16.43
C ALA A 2 -4.32 4.02 -15.50
N ILE A 3 -4.50 4.40 -14.22
CA ILE A 3 -3.38 4.42 -13.24
C ILE A 3 -2.93 2.99 -12.88
N TRP A 4 -3.88 2.06 -12.72
CA TRP A 4 -3.58 0.66 -12.46
C TRP A 4 -2.87 0.01 -13.65
N ASP A 5 -3.41 0.22 -14.85
CA ASP A 5 -2.88 -0.37 -16.09
C ASP A 5 -1.45 0.13 -16.36
N SER A 6 -1.22 1.44 -16.19
CA SER A 6 0.12 2.02 -16.34
C SER A 6 1.10 1.58 -15.25
N GLY A 7 0.66 1.42 -14.00
CA GLY A 7 1.48 0.90 -12.91
C GLY A 7 1.88 -0.55 -13.11
N LEU A 8 0.95 -1.43 -13.52
CA LEU A 8 1.24 -2.83 -13.82
C LEU A 8 2.19 -2.96 -15.01
N ALA A 9 1.94 -2.22 -16.10
CA ALA A 9 2.82 -2.20 -17.27
C ALA A 9 4.23 -1.70 -16.93
N TYR A 10 4.35 -0.73 -16.01
CA TYR A 10 5.65 -0.24 -15.53
C TYR A 10 6.38 -1.31 -14.71
N SER A 11 5.69 -1.98 -13.80
CA SER A 11 6.25 -3.02 -12.94
C SER A 11 6.73 -4.26 -13.70
N ASP A 12 6.09 -4.60 -14.82
CA ASP A 12 6.57 -5.68 -15.70
C ASP A 12 7.93 -5.36 -16.34
N GLN A 13 8.27 -4.07 -16.47
CA GLN A 13 9.55 -3.61 -17.02
C GLN A 13 10.59 -3.29 -15.93
N HIS A 14 10.14 -3.00 -14.70
CA HIS A 14 10.98 -2.56 -13.58
C HIS A 14 10.78 -3.45 -12.35
N TYR A 15 11.61 -4.49 -12.25
CA TYR A 15 11.59 -5.42 -11.11
C TYR A 15 12.31 -4.89 -9.85
N PHE A 16 13.11 -3.84 -10.00
CA PHE A 16 13.95 -3.26 -8.95
C PHE A 16 13.50 -1.82 -8.62
N PHE A 17 14.39 -1.06 -7.98
CA PHE A 17 14.10 0.30 -7.57
C PHE A 17 13.92 1.25 -8.76
N SER A 18 12.95 2.13 -8.64
CA SER A 18 12.64 3.20 -9.58
C SER A 18 12.49 4.53 -8.84
N THR A 19 12.64 5.63 -9.57
CA THR A 19 12.37 6.96 -9.04
C THR A 19 10.91 7.37 -9.28
N PRO A 20 10.30 8.16 -8.38
CA PRO A 20 8.94 8.68 -8.60
C PRO A 20 8.79 9.46 -9.90
N LEU A 21 9.83 10.18 -10.33
CA LEU A 21 9.83 10.95 -11.57
C LEU A 21 9.72 10.01 -12.78
N GLU A 22 10.59 9.00 -12.86
CA GLU A 22 10.63 8.05 -13.96
C GLU A 22 9.31 7.30 -14.10
N ARG A 23 8.79 6.76 -12.99
CA ARG A 23 7.47 6.12 -12.93
C ARG A 23 6.38 7.05 -13.42
N THR A 24 6.38 8.32 -12.98
CA THR A 24 5.34 9.29 -13.36
C THR A 24 5.42 9.62 -14.85
N THR A 25 6.62 9.84 -15.39
CA THR A 25 6.81 10.11 -16.81
C THR A 25 6.35 8.95 -17.68
N TYR A 26 6.71 7.72 -17.30
CA TYR A 26 6.23 6.52 -17.99
C TYR A 26 4.71 6.42 -17.93
N ALA A 27 4.12 6.56 -16.73
CA ALA A 27 2.69 6.40 -16.56
C ALA A 27 1.89 7.45 -17.33
N GLN A 28 2.36 8.69 -17.36
CA GLN A 28 1.74 9.76 -18.17
C GLN A 28 1.80 9.46 -19.67
N ALA A 29 2.94 8.96 -20.17
CA ALA A 29 3.07 8.55 -21.56
C ALA A 29 2.13 7.38 -21.89
N PHE A 30 2.12 6.35 -21.03
CA PHE A 30 1.26 5.17 -21.17
C PHE A 30 -0.23 5.54 -21.17
N ILE A 31 -0.68 6.40 -20.26
CA ILE A 31 -2.08 6.83 -20.16
C ILE A 31 -2.48 7.64 -21.41
N LYS A 32 -1.60 8.52 -21.89
CA LYS A 32 -1.86 9.31 -23.10
C LYS A 32 -2.04 8.42 -24.34
N GLU A 33 -1.30 7.33 -24.43
CA GLU A 33 -1.33 6.40 -25.55
C GLU A 33 -2.49 5.41 -25.45
N ASN A 34 -2.67 4.74 -24.30
CA ASN A 34 -3.59 3.61 -24.14
C ASN A 34 -4.97 4.01 -23.57
N HIS A 35 -5.08 5.17 -22.93
CA HIS A 35 -6.33 5.67 -22.36
C HIS A 35 -6.59 7.13 -22.78
N PRO A 36 -6.65 7.41 -24.10
CA PRO A 36 -6.87 8.77 -24.59
C PRO A 36 -8.20 9.32 -24.04
N GLY A 37 -8.14 10.49 -23.40
CA GLY A 37 -9.28 11.13 -22.74
C GLY A 37 -9.36 10.93 -21.23
N ASN A 38 -8.50 10.10 -20.63
CA ASN A 38 -8.43 9.97 -19.17
C ASN A 38 -7.54 11.06 -18.54
N THR A 39 -8.04 12.30 -18.58
CA THR A 39 -7.34 13.48 -18.04
C THR A 39 -7.12 13.39 -16.53
N GLU A 40 -8.07 12.77 -15.81
CA GLU A 40 -7.97 12.54 -14.36
C GLU A 40 -6.78 11.64 -14.02
N GLY A 41 -6.67 10.48 -14.69
CA GLY A 41 -5.55 9.56 -14.50
C GLY A 41 -4.21 10.22 -14.80
N TYR A 42 -4.13 10.95 -15.92
CA TYR A 42 -2.91 11.64 -16.34
C TYR A 42 -2.44 12.71 -15.33
N ASN A 43 -3.38 13.46 -14.76
CA ASN A 43 -3.06 14.53 -13.81
C ASN A 43 -2.74 14.00 -12.41
N ASN A 44 -3.40 12.91 -11.99
CA ASN A 44 -3.31 12.41 -10.62
C ASN A 44 -2.15 11.42 -10.40
N VAL A 45 -1.65 10.76 -11.45
CA VAL A 45 -0.58 9.74 -11.34
C VAL A 45 0.75 10.28 -10.78
N LYS A 46 0.95 11.60 -10.79
CA LYS A 46 2.13 12.27 -10.22
C LYS A 46 2.15 12.28 -8.69
N TYR A 47 0.99 12.14 -8.05
CA TYR A 47 0.90 12.16 -6.59
C TYR A 47 1.25 10.78 -6.07
N ASN A 48 0.34 9.83 -6.25
CA ASN A 48 0.49 8.46 -5.79
C ASN A 48 -0.07 7.51 -6.85
N MET A 49 0.42 6.28 -6.84
CA MET A 49 -0.30 5.15 -7.38
C MET A 49 -1.48 4.84 -6.48
N HIS A 50 -2.49 4.20 -7.07
CA HIS A 50 -3.82 4.07 -6.49
C HIS A 50 -3.85 3.35 -5.12
N ASN A 51 -2.81 2.62 -4.73
CA ASN A 51 -2.80 1.83 -3.50
C ASN A 51 -1.37 1.51 -3.06
N ASP A 52 -1.20 1.11 -1.80
CA ASP A 52 0.11 0.81 -1.20
C ASP A 52 0.87 -0.30 -1.95
N PHE A 53 0.17 -1.29 -2.52
CA PHE A 53 0.82 -2.37 -3.26
C PHE A 53 1.39 -1.88 -4.59
N LEU A 54 0.60 -1.14 -5.38
CA LEU A 54 1.04 -0.61 -6.66
C LEU A 54 2.10 0.48 -6.48
N GLU A 55 1.98 1.31 -5.45
CA GLU A 55 2.99 2.29 -5.07
C GLU A 55 4.32 1.61 -4.74
N THR A 56 4.26 0.57 -3.91
CA THR A 56 5.46 -0.17 -3.48
C THR A 56 6.07 -1.00 -4.62
N LEU A 57 5.23 -1.63 -5.43
CA LEU A 57 5.66 -2.46 -6.56
C LEU A 57 6.32 -1.61 -7.66
N THR A 58 5.82 -0.40 -7.91
CA THR A 58 6.38 0.48 -8.94
C THR A 58 7.65 1.19 -8.50
N LEU A 59 7.84 1.45 -7.19
CA LEU A 59 9.02 2.17 -6.68
C LEU A 59 10.13 1.25 -6.18
N GLN A 60 9.81 0.16 -5.47
CA GLN A 60 10.78 -0.75 -4.88
C GLN A 60 10.74 -2.14 -5.52
N GLY A 61 9.92 -2.33 -6.56
CA GLY A 61 9.82 -3.58 -7.28
C GLY A 61 9.29 -4.73 -6.43
N ILE A 62 9.70 -5.94 -6.78
CA ILE A 62 9.29 -7.15 -6.07
C ILE A 62 9.78 -7.17 -4.61
N MET A 63 10.94 -6.58 -4.34
CA MET A 63 11.51 -6.52 -2.99
C MET A 63 10.65 -5.67 -2.06
N GLY A 64 10.12 -4.56 -2.57
CA GLY A 64 9.14 -3.76 -1.83
C GLY A 64 7.87 -4.54 -1.52
N ALA A 65 7.29 -5.19 -2.53
CA ALA A 65 6.08 -5.98 -2.36
C ALA A 65 6.27 -7.12 -1.33
N LEU A 66 7.43 -7.79 -1.37
CA LEU A 66 7.79 -8.81 -0.38
C LEU A 66 7.96 -8.23 1.02
N SER A 67 8.56 -7.05 1.16
CA SER A 67 8.67 -6.35 2.44
C SER A 67 7.29 -5.98 3.00
N LEU A 68 6.40 -5.46 2.17
CA LEU A 68 5.03 -5.13 2.56
C LEU A 68 4.26 -6.39 3.00
N ALA A 69 4.36 -7.47 2.22
CA ALA A 69 3.81 -8.78 2.59
C ALA A 69 4.40 -9.30 3.91
N PHE A 70 5.71 -9.14 4.12
CA PHE A 70 6.38 -9.55 5.35
C PHE A 70 5.86 -8.79 6.58
N ILE A 71 5.58 -7.48 6.45
CA ILE A 71 4.96 -6.69 7.53
C ILE A 71 3.58 -7.25 7.88
N TYR A 72 2.71 -7.45 6.88
CA TYR A 72 1.37 -8.02 7.10
C TYR A 72 1.44 -9.42 7.73
N LEU A 73 2.32 -10.29 7.24
CA LEU A 73 2.51 -11.66 7.76
C LEU A 73 3.06 -11.66 9.19
N SER A 74 4.10 -10.86 9.47
CA SER A 74 4.69 -10.75 10.79
C SER A 74 3.64 -10.29 11.81
N PHE A 75 2.83 -9.31 11.42
CA PHE A 75 1.77 -8.80 12.27
C PHE A 75 0.68 -9.85 12.52
N ALA A 76 0.22 -10.54 11.47
CA ALA A 76 -0.74 -11.64 11.60
C ALA A 76 -0.21 -12.76 12.52
N ILE A 77 1.06 -13.15 12.38
CA ILE A 77 1.71 -14.14 13.24
C ILE A 77 1.69 -13.69 14.71
N VAL A 78 2.02 -12.43 14.99
CA VAL A 78 2.00 -11.90 16.36
C VAL A 78 0.59 -11.92 16.95
N VAL A 79 -0.42 -11.46 16.21
CA VAL A 79 -1.83 -11.44 16.66
C VAL A 79 -2.32 -12.85 16.97
N ILE A 80 -1.99 -13.83 16.13
CA ILE A 80 -2.34 -15.24 16.33
C ILE A 80 -1.61 -15.82 17.56
N ARG A 81 -0.29 -15.60 17.68
CA ARG A 81 0.52 -16.17 18.77
C ARG A 81 0.13 -15.62 20.14
N GLN A 82 -0.19 -14.33 20.23
CA GLN A 82 -0.54 -13.68 21.50
C GLN A 82 -2.03 -13.85 21.87
N ARG A 83 -2.84 -14.53 21.04
CA ARG A 83 -4.30 -14.70 21.22
C ARG A 83 -5.08 -13.39 21.41
N ILE A 84 -4.49 -12.26 21.01
CA ILE A 84 -5.14 -10.92 21.01
C ILE A 84 -6.03 -10.71 19.79
N MET A 85 -6.59 -11.80 19.26
CA MET A 85 -7.29 -11.87 17.97
C MET A 85 -8.46 -10.89 17.88
N THR A 86 -9.14 -10.59 18.99
CA THR A 86 -10.31 -9.70 18.98
C THR A 86 -9.92 -8.22 18.97
N SER A 87 -8.81 -7.84 19.62
CA SER A 87 -8.42 -6.43 19.79
C SER A 87 -7.50 -5.94 18.67
N ALA A 88 -6.47 -6.70 18.30
CA ALA A 88 -5.43 -6.24 17.37
C ALA A 88 -5.68 -6.60 15.89
N LEU A 89 -6.69 -7.42 15.59
CA LEU A 89 -7.05 -7.76 14.21
C LEU A 89 -7.78 -6.62 13.50
N LEU A 90 -8.50 -5.78 14.25
CA LEU A 90 -9.32 -4.69 13.70
C LEU A 90 -8.44 -3.62 13.02
N PRO A 91 -7.37 -3.10 13.66
CA PRO A 91 -6.43 -2.21 12.99
C PRO A 91 -5.76 -2.83 11.75
N LEU A 92 -5.40 -4.11 11.83
CA LEU A 92 -4.75 -4.82 10.72
C LEU A 92 -5.69 -4.93 9.51
N PHE A 93 -6.94 -5.28 9.76
CA PHE A 93 -7.95 -5.41 8.72
C PHE A 93 -8.28 -4.06 8.08
N VAL A 94 -8.39 -3.00 8.88
CA VAL A 94 -8.57 -1.63 8.39
C VAL A 94 -7.38 -1.22 7.53
N LEU A 95 -6.14 -1.44 8.00
CA LEU A 95 -4.95 -1.12 7.21
C LEU A 95 -4.95 -1.87 5.89
N PHE A 96 -5.28 -3.16 5.89
CA PHE A 96 -5.31 -3.96 4.67
C PHE A 96 -6.36 -3.45 3.67
N ILE A 97 -7.59 -3.17 4.11
CA ILE A 97 -8.65 -2.64 3.23
C ILE A 97 -8.29 -1.25 2.70
N CYS A 98 -7.86 -0.36 3.58
CA CYS A 98 -7.52 1.00 3.19
C CYS A 98 -6.29 1.00 2.27
N GLY A 99 -5.28 0.17 2.55
CA GLY A 99 -4.08 0.01 1.72
C GLY A 99 -4.34 -0.64 0.36
N LEU A 100 -5.47 -1.32 0.15
CA LEU A 100 -5.94 -1.75 -1.17
C LEU A 100 -6.59 -0.62 -1.97
N THR A 101 -7.08 0.42 -1.30
CA THR A 101 -7.89 1.49 -1.89
C THR A 101 -7.09 2.78 -2.12
N ASP A 102 -6.14 3.07 -1.23
CA ASP A 102 -5.27 4.26 -1.26
C ASP A 102 -3.89 3.92 -0.67
N SER A 103 -2.92 4.82 -0.85
CA SER A 103 -1.56 4.68 -0.31
C SER A 103 -1.49 5.21 1.12
N VAL A 104 -1.86 4.37 2.09
CA VAL A 104 -2.01 4.73 3.51
C VAL A 104 -0.69 4.66 4.25
N LEU A 105 0.23 3.79 3.85
CA LEU A 105 1.51 3.59 4.56
C LEU A 105 2.57 4.62 4.15
N ILE A 106 2.47 5.19 2.95
CA ILE A 106 3.42 6.21 2.50
C ILE A 106 3.23 7.55 3.20
N ASN A 107 2.01 7.84 3.66
CA ASN A 107 1.72 9.05 4.41
C ASN A 107 2.08 8.86 5.90
N PRO A 108 2.98 9.69 6.46
CA PRO A 108 3.44 9.52 7.85
C PRO A 108 2.32 9.69 8.89
N GLN A 109 1.29 10.49 8.59
CA GLN A 109 0.18 10.73 9.53
C GLN A 109 -0.67 9.49 9.72
N THR A 110 -1.03 8.82 8.62
CA THR A 110 -1.84 7.61 8.63
C THR A 110 -1.05 6.41 9.15
N ALA A 111 0.24 6.31 8.83
CA ALA A 111 1.13 5.32 9.43
C ALA A 111 1.21 5.48 10.96
N MET A 112 1.31 6.72 11.46
CA MET A 112 1.31 6.98 12.91
C MET A 112 -0.02 6.60 13.57
N LEU A 113 -1.16 6.95 12.96
CA LEU A 113 -2.48 6.55 13.47
C LEU A 113 -2.62 5.02 13.54
N PHE A 114 -2.13 4.31 12.53
CA PHE A 114 -2.10 2.85 12.55
C PHE A 114 -1.26 2.34 13.73
N LEU A 115 -0.04 2.82 13.92
CA LEU A 115 0.82 2.40 15.03
C LEU A 115 0.17 2.69 16.40
N ILE A 116 -0.44 3.85 16.59
CA ILE A 116 -1.17 4.19 17.82
C ILE A 116 -2.33 3.21 18.04
N SER A 117 -3.12 2.93 17.00
CA SER A 117 -4.26 2.00 17.08
C SER A 117 -3.83 0.59 17.47
N VAL A 118 -2.68 0.13 16.97
CA VAL A 118 -2.06 -1.14 17.33
C VAL A 118 -1.64 -1.15 18.79
N VAL A 119 -0.93 -0.12 19.25
CA VAL A 119 -0.44 -0.02 20.63
C VAL A 119 -1.62 0.00 21.61
N ILE A 120 -2.67 0.77 21.32
CA ILE A 120 -3.88 0.80 22.13
C ILE A 120 -4.54 -0.58 22.16
N SER A 121 -4.69 -1.22 21.00
CA SER A 121 -5.30 -2.54 20.87
C SER A 121 -4.55 -3.63 21.62
N ALA A 122 -3.22 -3.55 21.66
CA ALA A 122 -2.36 -4.46 22.41
C ALA A 122 -2.34 -4.17 23.92
N SER A 123 -2.57 -2.91 24.32
CA SER A 123 -2.56 -2.48 25.73
C SER A 123 -3.91 -2.64 26.43
N LEU A 124 -4.99 -2.81 25.65
CA LEU A 124 -6.33 -3.05 26.20
C LEU A 124 -6.37 -4.41 26.91
N PRO A 125 -6.78 -4.47 28.19
CA PRO A 125 -6.85 -5.72 28.92
C PRO A 125 -7.82 -6.67 28.24
N THR A 126 -7.34 -7.84 27.83
CA THR A 126 -8.20 -8.93 27.39
C THR A 126 -9.06 -9.33 28.60
N SER A 127 -10.36 -9.04 28.55
CA SER A 127 -11.30 -9.49 29.58
C SER A 127 -11.21 -11.02 29.65
N ASN A 128 -10.51 -11.52 30.68
CA ASN A 128 -10.41 -12.94 30.97
C ASN A 128 -11.83 -13.44 31.25
N LYS A 129 -12.40 -14.16 30.30
CA LYS A 129 -13.51 -15.08 30.54
C LYS A 129 -12.95 -16.48 30.67
#